data_AF-A0A364L0U7-F1
#
_entry.id   AF-A0A364L0U7-F1
#
_cell.length_a   1.000
_cell.length_b   1.000
_cell.length_c   1.000
_cell.angle_alpha   90.00
_cell.angle_beta   90.00
_cell.angle_gamma   90.00
#
_symmetry.space_group_name_H-M   'P 1'
#
loop_
_entity.id
_entity.type
_entity.pdbx_description
1 polymer ?
#
loop_
_entity_poly.entity_id
_entity_poly.type
_entity_poly.pdbx_seq_one_letter_code
_entity_poly.pdbx_strand_id
1 'polypeptide(L)'
;MQPRYHHNHNFGCNSKHNDKATSYTTAGQTAEEVFPPSYYITDGLSPINSSITNVTYIPQDYTSDLSGYPKVYADPKNPQVPYYVGYTREVNGGIKVDGNNYTLVYSGFYRAPTTGNYTICASADNADYSYLGGGVAFNCGDGKPDVNATALNGASAGGNYVNPVSCGTVQLFAGEFYPIRSVFGNGDAVSAFNLTIQAPGAVSENDNAGYLYPVSCRL
;
A
#
# COMPACT_ATOMS: atom_id res chain seq x y z
N MET A 1 -14.58 -40.81 16.25
CA MET A 1 -15.15 -39.51 16.65
C MET A 1 -14.04 -38.48 16.55
N GLN A 2 -14.07 -37.60 15.55
CA GLN A 2 -13.15 -36.46 15.44
C GLN A 2 -13.83 -35.21 16.01
N PRO A 3 -13.13 -34.32 16.75
CA PRO A 3 -13.71 -33.07 17.18
C PRO A 3 -13.67 -32.07 16.01
N ARG A 4 -14.85 -31.56 15.66
CA ARG A 4 -15.02 -30.39 14.80
C ARG A 4 -14.56 -29.16 15.58
N TYR A 5 -13.47 -28.53 15.16
CA TYR A 5 -13.18 -27.15 15.55
C TYR A 5 -14.03 -26.22 14.68
N HIS A 6 -15.18 -25.82 15.21
CA HIS A 6 -15.87 -24.61 14.76
C HIS A 6 -15.42 -23.47 15.68
N HIS A 7 -14.47 -22.66 15.23
CA HIS A 7 -14.28 -21.33 15.79
C HIS A 7 -14.98 -20.33 14.87
N ASN A 8 -16.29 -20.18 15.07
CA ASN A 8 -17.00 -18.99 14.63
C ASN A 8 -16.66 -17.86 15.60
N HIS A 9 -15.53 -17.18 15.36
CA HIS A 9 -15.35 -15.85 15.92
C HIS A 9 -16.14 -14.88 15.04
N ASN A 10 -17.33 -14.55 15.51
CA ASN A 10 -18.12 -13.48 14.93
C ASN A 10 -17.41 -12.17 15.27
N PHE A 11 -16.53 -11.70 14.37
CA PHE A 11 -15.78 -10.46 14.52
C PHE A 11 -16.76 -9.29 14.57
N GLY A 12 -16.80 -8.59 15.69
CA GLY A 12 -17.68 -7.44 15.95
C GLY A 12 -17.27 -6.16 15.20
N CYS A 13 -17.06 -6.22 13.88
CA CYS A 13 -16.91 -5.02 13.05
C CYS A 13 -18.29 -4.42 12.76
N ASN A 14 -18.82 -3.61 13.67
CA ASN A 14 -19.92 -2.72 13.33
C ASN A 14 -19.35 -1.39 12.80
N SER A 15 -19.54 -1.20 11.50
CA SER A 15 -19.35 0.02 10.70
C SER A 15 -18.01 0.17 9.96
N LYS A 16 -18.12 0.06 8.63
CA LYS A 16 -17.21 0.48 7.55
C LYS A 16 -16.17 -0.55 7.09
N HIS A 17 -16.50 -1.21 5.98
CA HIS A 17 -15.63 -2.07 5.17
C HIS A 17 -14.70 -1.20 4.33
N ASN A 18 -13.43 -1.08 4.73
CA ASN A 18 -12.37 -0.31 4.09
C ASN A 18 -11.02 -0.61 4.75
N ASP A 19 -9.89 -0.38 4.09
CA ASP A 19 -8.57 -0.34 4.71
C ASP A 19 -8.15 1.09 5.08
N LYS A 20 -7.08 1.24 5.88
CA LYS A 20 -6.53 2.55 6.26
C LYS A 20 -5.34 2.89 5.38
N ALA A 21 -5.46 3.96 4.61
CA ALA A 21 -4.38 4.60 3.87
C ALA A 21 -3.75 5.72 4.74
N THR A 22 -2.43 5.77 4.78
CA THR A 22 -1.68 6.66 5.67
C THR A 22 -0.47 7.22 4.93
N SER A 23 -0.28 8.55 4.94
CA SER A 23 0.84 9.20 4.25
C SER A 23 1.97 9.62 5.18
N TYR A 24 3.20 9.52 4.67
CA TYR A 24 4.44 9.95 5.32
C TYR A 24 5.24 10.83 4.35
N THR A 25 6.06 11.72 4.91
CA THR A 25 7.02 12.54 4.14
C THR A 25 8.43 12.00 4.34
N THR A 26 9.21 11.96 3.28
CA THR A 26 10.66 11.81 3.32
C THR A 26 11.27 13.18 3.08
N ALA A 27 11.88 13.77 4.10
CA ALA A 27 12.50 15.08 3.95
C ALA A 27 13.77 14.96 3.09
N GLY A 28 13.76 15.53 1.89
CA GLY A 28 14.98 15.85 1.12
C GLY A 28 15.75 14.67 0.51
N GLN A 29 15.07 13.58 0.12
CA GLN A 29 15.75 12.38 -0.40
C GLN A 29 15.16 11.96 -1.76
N THR A 30 16.03 11.48 -2.64
CA THR A 30 15.77 11.30 -4.08
C THR A 30 15.40 9.87 -4.46
N ALA A 31 14.86 9.73 -5.67
CA ALA A 31 14.40 8.48 -6.29
C ALA A 31 15.39 7.30 -6.28
N GLU A 32 16.68 7.53 -6.00
CA GLU A 32 17.71 6.47 -5.91
C GLU A 32 17.86 5.85 -4.51
N GLU A 33 17.35 6.48 -3.46
CA GLU A 33 17.36 5.88 -2.12
C GLU A 33 16.19 4.88 -2.02
N VAL A 34 16.45 3.62 -2.38
CA VAL A 34 15.55 2.50 -2.07
C VAL A 34 15.54 2.34 -0.55
N PHE A 35 14.62 3.03 0.11
CA PHE A 35 14.38 2.83 1.53
C PHE A 35 13.90 1.40 1.75
N PRO A 36 14.32 0.76 2.85
CA PRO A 36 13.63 -0.42 3.33
C PRO A 36 12.13 -0.11 3.40
N PRO A 37 11.24 -1.01 2.94
CA PRO A 37 9.79 -0.75 2.91
C PRO A 37 9.17 -0.45 4.28
N SER A 38 9.88 -0.71 5.36
CA SER A 38 9.44 -0.45 6.73
C SER A 38 10.13 0.76 7.38
N TYR A 39 10.81 1.63 6.61
CA TYR A 39 11.61 2.74 7.17
C TYR A 39 10.80 3.67 8.07
N TYR A 40 9.53 3.96 7.74
CA TYR A 40 8.66 4.82 8.55
C TYR A 40 8.46 4.28 9.98
N ILE A 41 8.65 2.98 10.19
CA ILE A 41 8.60 2.34 11.51
C ILE A 41 9.95 2.47 12.21
N THR A 42 11.05 2.15 11.51
CA THR A 42 12.40 2.19 12.09
C THR A 42 12.82 3.59 12.48
N ASP A 43 12.36 4.58 11.72
CA ASP A 43 12.69 5.99 11.91
C ASP A 43 11.68 6.69 12.85
N GLY A 44 10.68 5.96 13.35
CA GLY A 44 9.69 6.47 14.29
C GLY A 44 8.81 7.59 13.73
N LEU A 45 8.52 7.56 12.43
CA LEU A 45 7.76 8.60 11.76
C LEU A 45 6.27 8.53 12.15
N SER A 46 5.68 9.70 12.29
CA SER A 46 4.22 9.83 12.44
C SER A 46 3.59 10.19 11.09
N PRO A 47 2.41 9.63 10.77
CA PRO A 47 1.68 10.04 9.59
C PRO A 47 1.37 11.53 9.55
N ILE A 48 1.46 12.14 8.37
CA ILE A 48 0.98 13.51 8.16
C ILE A 48 -0.53 13.55 7.96
N ASN A 49 -1.11 12.48 7.40
CA ASN A 49 -2.53 12.33 7.16
C ASN A 49 -2.93 10.86 7.08
N SER A 50 -4.20 10.55 7.34
CA SER A 50 -4.74 9.22 7.14
C SER A 50 -6.23 9.24 6.83
N SER A 51 -6.65 8.30 6.00
CA SER A 51 -8.04 8.13 5.58
C SER A 51 -8.35 6.64 5.43
N ILE A 52 -9.61 6.37 5.09
CA ILE A 52 -10.18 5.04 4.95
C ILE A 52 -10.66 4.89 3.50
N THR A 53 -10.28 3.80 2.82
CA THR A 53 -10.55 3.57 1.38
C THR A 53 -10.85 2.10 1.08
N ASN A 54 -11.43 1.81 -0.08
CA ASN A 54 -11.47 0.45 -0.66
C ASN A 54 -10.61 0.34 -1.91
N VAL A 55 -10.10 1.48 -2.38
CA VAL A 55 -9.39 1.64 -3.64
C VAL A 55 -7.90 1.69 -3.36
N THR A 56 -7.17 0.82 -4.07
CA THR A 56 -5.71 0.73 -4.07
C THR A 56 -5.15 0.97 -5.47
N TYR A 57 -5.67 2.02 -6.12
CA TYR A 57 -5.28 2.46 -7.46
C TYR A 57 -5.05 3.95 -7.49
N ILE A 58 -3.95 4.38 -8.09
CA ILE A 58 -3.62 5.77 -8.38
C ILE A 58 -3.18 5.80 -9.85
N PRO A 59 -3.91 6.51 -10.74
CA PRO A 59 -3.56 6.57 -12.16
C PRO A 59 -2.21 7.24 -12.36
N GLN A 60 -1.50 6.88 -13.43
CA GLN A 60 -0.26 7.57 -13.83
C GLN A 60 -0.54 9.06 -14.08
N ASP A 61 0.23 9.93 -13.43
CA ASP A 61 0.41 11.32 -13.83
C ASP A 61 1.64 11.46 -14.74
N TYR A 62 1.70 12.58 -15.44
CA TYR A 62 2.67 12.83 -16.48
C TYR A 62 3.40 14.15 -16.24
N THR A 63 4.59 14.27 -16.82
CA THR A 63 5.36 15.52 -16.77
C THR A 63 4.62 16.73 -17.36
N SER A 64 3.62 16.51 -18.23
CA SER A 64 2.71 17.57 -18.70
C SER A 64 1.91 18.21 -17.58
N ASP A 65 1.54 17.44 -16.56
CA ASP A 65 0.77 17.89 -15.40
C ASP A 65 1.59 18.82 -14.50
N LEU A 66 2.92 18.83 -14.70
CA LEU A 66 3.88 19.59 -13.92
C LEU A 66 4.26 20.94 -14.59
N SER A 67 3.75 21.22 -15.79
CA SER A 67 4.19 22.34 -16.63
C SER A 67 4.00 23.74 -16.01
N GLY A 68 3.11 23.89 -15.03
CA GLY A 68 2.85 25.16 -14.33
C GLY A 68 3.66 25.39 -13.05
N TYR A 69 4.44 24.41 -12.60
CA TYR A 69 5.14 24.51 -11.31
C TYR A 69 6.59 24.99 -11.48
N PRO A 70 7.05 25.94 -10.65
CA PRO A 70 8.47 26.31 -10.60
C PRO A 70 9.35 25.12 -10.23
N LYS A 71 10.51 25.00 -10.85
CA LYS A 71 11.48 23.93 -10.58
C LYS A 71 12.63 24.44 -9.73
N VAL A 72 13.05 23.66 -8.75
CA VAL A 72 14.31 23.83 -8.02
C VAL A 72 15.09 22.52 -8.03
N TYR A 73 16.41 22.61 -8.16
CA TYR A 73 17.29 21.45 -8.17
C TYR A 73 18.00 21.39 -6.83
N ALA A 74 17.31 20.81 -5.85
CA ALA A 74 17.70 20.87 -4.45
C ALA A 74 18.69 19.77 -4.03
N ASP A 75 18.72 18.63 -4.74
CA ASP A 75 19.63 17.52 -4.43
C ASP A 75 20.94 17.63 -5.22
N PRO A 76 22.09 17.88 -4.56
CA PRO A 76 23.39 17.87 -5.22
C PRO A 76 23.81 16.48 -5.73
N LYS A 77 23.25 15.39 -5.19
CA LYS A 77 23.54 14.03 -5.65
C LYS A 77 22.76 13.67 -6.92
N ASN A 78 21.58 14.26 -7.10
CA ASN A 78 20.77 14.08 -8.30
C ASN A 78 20.31 15.43 -8.91
N PRO A 79 21.25 16.23 -9.45
CA PRO A 79 20.97 17.59 -9.94
C PRO A 79 20.11 17.62 -11.20
N GLN A 80 19.72 16.48 -11.76
CA GLN A 80 18.85 16.38 -12.93
C GLN A 80 17.38 16.14 -12.57
N VAL A 81 17.07 15.78 -11.31
CA VAL A 81 15.69 15.60 -10.84
C VAL A 81 15.21 16.92 -10.20
N PRO A 82 14.26 17.63 -10.83
CA PRO A 82 13.71 18.85 -10.26
C PRO A 82 12.68 18.54 -9.18
N TYR A 83 12.69 19.35 -8.12
CA TYR A 83 11.57 19.50 -7.21
C TYR A 83 10.63 20.59 -7.74
N TYR A 84 9.35 20.26 -7.89
CA TYR A 84 8.29 21.13 -8.38
C TYR A 84 7.62 21.82 -7.20
N VAL A 85 7.94 23.10 -7.02
CA VAL A 85 7.52 23.88 -5.85
C VAL A 85 6.01 24.02 -5.80
N GLY A 86 5.42 23.54 -4.72
CA GLY A 86 3.97 23.60 -4.49
C GLY A 86 3.17 22.53 -5.24
N TYR A 87 3.83 21.58 -5.90
CA TYR A 87 3.14 20.46 -6.52
C TYR A 87 2.54 19.56 -5.44
N THR A 88 1.21 19.44 -5.45
CA THR A 88 0.47 18.54 -4.58
C THR A 88 -0.35 17.56 -5.39
N ARG A 89 -0.50 16.35 -4.88
CA ARG A 89 -1.30 15.30 -5.50
C ARG A 89 -2.37 14.80 -4.55
N GLU A 90 -3.58 14.58 -5.07
CA GLU A 90 -4.62 13.84 -4.35
C GLU A 90 -4.47 12.34 -4.62
N VAL A 91 -4.47 11.54 -3.55
CA VAL A 91 -4.32 10.09 -3.57
C VAL A 91 -5.50 9.42 -2.85
N ASN A 92 -5.47 8.09 -2.77
CA ASN A 92 -6.57 7.30 -2.22
C ASN A 92 -7.07 7.81 -0.86
N GLY A 93 -8.40 7.78 -0.69
CA GLY A 93 -9.08 8.32 0.49
C GLY A 93 -9.11 9.86 0.56
N GLY A 94 -8.82 10.56 -0.54
CA GLY A 94 -8.84 12.03 -0.62
C GLY A 94 -7.68 12.70 0.11
N ILE A 95 -6.59 11.97 0.35
CA ILE A 95 -5.40 12.49 1.02
C ILE A 95 -4.65 13.38 0.04
N LYS A 96 -4.23 14.57 0.47
CA LYS A 96 -3.30 15.42 -0.29
C LYS A 96 -1.88 15.20 0.22
N VAL A 97 -0.95 14.96 -0.71
CA VAL A 97 0.48 14.76 -0.45
C VAL A 97 1.31 15.76 -1.24
N ASP A 98 2.57 15.94 -0.85
CA ASP A 98 3.58 16.53 -1.73
C ASP A 98 3.76 15.57 -2.92
N GLY A 99 3.50 16.07 -4.13
CA GLY A 99 3.57 15.23 -5.32
C GLY A 99 5.00 14.82 -5.67
N ASN A 100 6.01 15.53 -5.16
CA ASN A 100 7.42 15.25 -5.43
C ASN A 100 7.91 14.00 -4.70
N ASN A 101 7.44 13.77 -3.48
CA ASN A 101 7.82 12.62 -2.71
C ASN A 101 6.80 12.30 -1.61
N TYR A 102 6.46 11.02 -1.48
CA TYR A 102 5.58 10.57 -0.41
C TYR A 102 5.64 9.06 -0.25
N THR A 103 5.21 8.57 0.89
CA THR A 103 4.95 7.14 1.10
C THR A 103 3.52 6.96 1.56
N LEU A 104 2.81 6.00 0.95
CA LEU A 104 1.52 5.52 1.40
C LEU A 104 1.65 4.13 1.98
N VAL A 105 1.08 3.97 3.17
CA VAL A 105 0.91 2.68 3.81
C VAL A 105 -0.58 2.37 3.86
N TYR A 106 -0.97 1.37 3.10
CA TYR A 106 -2.27 0.71 3.18
C TYR A 106 -2.19 -0.37 4.26
N SER A 107 -3.13 -0.36 5.19
CA SER A 107 -3.15 -1.33 6.30
C SER A 107 -4.57 -1.65 6.72
N GLY A 108 -4.87 -2.95 6.85
CA GLY A 108 -6.19 -3.42 7.22
C GLY A 108 -6.28 -4.93 7.20
N PHE A 109 -7.49 -5.45 7.09
CA PHE A 109 -7.76 -6.87 6.92
C PHE A 109 -8.50 -7.08 5.60
N TYR A 110 -8.10 -8.09 4.84
CA TYR A 110 -8.86 -8.62 3.73
C TYR A 110 -9.66 -9.84 4.20
N ARG A 111 -10.97 -9.82 4.03
CA ARG A 111 -11.86 -10.95 4.31
C ARG A 111 -12.06 -11.77 3.05
N ALA A 112 -11.52 -12.99 3.04
CA ALA A 112 -11.57 -13.84 1.86
C ALA A 112 -13.01 -14.31 1.57
N PRO A 113 -13.61 -14.02 0.40
CA PRO A 113 -14.95 -14.49 0.05
C PRO A 113 -15.02 -16.01 -0.21
N THR A 114 -13.94 -16.60 -0.73
CA THR A 114 -13.86 -18.02 -1.09
C THR A 114 -12.57 -18.65 -0.60
N THR A 115 -12.56 -19.97 -0.42
CA THR A 115 -11.34 -20.71 -0.07
C THR A 115 -10.56 -21.02 -1.34
N GLY A 116 -9.25 -20.76 -1.34
CA GLY A 116 -8.36 -21.13 -2.43
C GLY A 116 -7.14 -20.23 -2.54
N ASN A 117 -6.47 -20.30 -3.69
CA ASN A 117 -5.28 -19.50 -3.98
C ASN A 117 -5.67 -18.11 -4.47
N TYR A 118 -5.22 -17.09 -3.77
CA TYR A 118 -5.36 -15.69 -4.14
C TYR A 118 -4.06 -15.22 -4.76
N THR A 119 -4.15 -14.43 -5.83
CA THR A 119 -2.99 -13.75 -6.41
C THR A 119 -3.06 -12.28 -6.04
N ILE A 120 -2.01 -11.79 -5.39
CA ILE A 120 -1.83 -10.38 -5.06
C ILE A 120 -0.78 -9.83 -6.01
N CYS A 121 -1.13 -8.83 -6.80
CA CYS A 121 -0.22 -8.21 -7.75
C CYS A 121 -0.11 -6.72 -7.47
N ALA A 122 1.07 -6.15 -7.62
CA ALA A 122 1.27 -4.71 -7.58
C ALA A 122 2.13 -4.21 -8.74
N SER A 123 1.85 -2.99 -9.17
CA SER A 123 2.70 -2.17 -10.04
C SER A 123 2.80 -0.77 -9.45
N ALA A 124 3.98 -0.18 -9.48
CA ALA A 124 4.19 1.15 -8.95
C ALA A 124 5.19 1.95 -9.79
N ASP A 125 4.99 3.26 -9.80
CA ASP A 125 5.98 4.27 -10.11
C ASP A 125 6.06 5.13 -8.84
N ASN A 126 7.05 4.96 -7.94
CA ASN A 126 8.31 4.25 -8.17
C ASN A 126 8.38 2.83 -7.57
N ALA A 127 7.82 2.54 -6.38
CA ALA A 127 7.95 1.20 -5.78
C ALA A 127 6.81 0.82 -4.83
N ASP A 128 6.38 -0.45 -4.84
CA ASP A 128 5.49 -1.04 -3.83
C ASP A 128 6.03 -2.36 -3.25
N TYR A 129 5.70 -2.58 -1.98
CA TYR A 129 5.91 -3.85 -1.27
C TYR A 129 4.62 -4.26 -0.55
N SER A 130 4.08 -5.42 -0.91
CA SER A 130 2.83 -5.93 -0.38
C SER A 130 3.02 -7.15 0.51
N TYR A 131 2.26 -7.20 1.60
CA TYR A 131 2.33 -8.19 2.66
C TYR A 131 0.94 -8.70 2.97
N LEU A 132 0.81 -10.01 3.19
CA LEU A 132 -0.44 -10.62 3.61
C LEU A 132 -0.18 -11.68 4.69
N GLY A 133 -1.01 -11.68 5.72
CA GLY A 133 -1.01 -12.67 6.80
C GLY A 133 -0.52 -12.12 8.14
N GLY A 134 -1.01 -12.73 9.22
CA GLY A 134 -0.63 -12.40 10.59
C GLY A 134 0.85 -12.62 10.84
N GLY A 135 1.51 -11.62 11.44
CA GLY A 135 2.96 -11.65 11.68
C GLY A 135 3.83 -11.32 10.47
N VAL A 136 3.24 -11.16 9.27
CA VAL A 136 3.93 -10.72 8.05
C VAL A 136 3.51 -9.29 7.70
N ALA A 137 2.21 -9.06 7.50
CA ALA A 137 1.67 -7.73 7.29
C ALA A 137 1.67 -6.93 8.59
N PHE A 138 1.02 -7.48 9.62
CA PHE A 138 1.10 -7.07 11.02
C PHE A 138 0.55 -8.18 11.92
N ASN A 139 0.88 -8.12 13.21
CA ASN A 139 0.38 -9.06 14.20
C ASN A 139 -1.06 -8.70 14.61
N CYS A 140 -1.96 -9.69 14.65
CA CYS A 140 -3.37 -9.47 14.97
C CYS A 140 -3.61 -9.00 16.41
N GLY A 141 -2.71 -9.30 17.35
CA GLY A 141 -2.89 -8.99 18.77
C GLY A 141 -2.44 -7.59 19.17
N ASP A 142 -1.33 -7.08 18.62
CA ASP A 142 -0.82 -5.73 18.93
C ASP A 142 -0.89 -4.75 17.75
N GLY A 143 -1.28 -5.24 16.56
CA GLY A 143 -1.36 -4.44 15.34
C GLY A 143 -0.01 -4.03 14.77
N LYS A 144 1.10 -4.57 15.27
CA LYS A 144 2.44 -4.13 14.85
C LYS A 144 2.94 -4.89 13.61
N PRO A 145 3.41 -4.18 12.58
CA PRO A 145 4.12 -4.81 11.46
C PRO A 145 5.47 -5.36 11.90
N ASP A 146 5.89 -6.49 11.31
CA ASP A 146 7.29 -6.93 11.37
C ASP A 146 8.08 -6.13 10.33
N VAL A 147 9.07 -5.36 10.80
CA VAL A 147 9.90 -4.51 9.95
C VAL A 147 10.79 -5.33 9.00
N ASN A 148 11.09 -6.58 9.34
CA ASN A 148 11.95 -7.48 8.57
C ASN A 148 11.18 -8.51 7.74
N ALA A 149 9.84 -8.44 7.72
CA ALA A 149 9.02 -9.33 6.92
C ALA A 149 9.41 -9.24 5.44
N THR A 150 9.40 -10.38 4.76
CA THR A 150 9.56 -10.44 3.31
C THR A 150 8.23 -10.14 2.63
N ALA A 151 8.24 -9.24 1.64
CA ALA A 151 7.06 -8.91 0.84
C ALA A 151 6.63 -10.12 -0.02
N LEU A 152 5.33 -10.33 -0.15
CA LEU A 152 4.72 -11.42 -0.90
C LEU A 152 5.06 -11.34 -2.40
N ASN A 153 5.07 -10.14 -2.96
CA ASN A 153 5.37 -9.85 -4.36
C ASN A 153 6.83 -9.38 -4.58
N GLY A 154 7.68 -9.37 -3.56
CA GLY A 154 8.98 -8.69 -3.65
C GLY A 154 8.81 -7.18 -3.90
N ALA A 155 9.76 -6.57 -4.62
CA ALA A 155 9.69 -5.16 -5.02
C ALA A 155 8.96 -5.02 -6.37
N SER A 156 7.82 -4.32 -6.38
CA SER A 156 7.17 -3.85 -7.61
C SER A 156 7.70 -2.46 -7.96
N ALA A 157 8.84 -2.38 -8.65
CA ALA A 157 9.49 -1.12 -8.99
C ALA A 157 9.31 -0.73 -10.47
N GLY A 158 8.98 0.53 -10.71
CA GLY A 158 8.77 1.12 -12.02
C GLY A 158 9.36 2.53 -12.13
N GLY A 159 9.17 3.14 -13.29
CA GLY A 159 9.72 4.45 -13.62
C GLY A 159 9.62 4.74 -15.10
N ASN A 160 9.74 6.02 -15.47
CA ASN A 160 9.59 6.47 -16.86
C ASN A 160 8.28 5.99 -17.50
N TYR A 161 7.19 5.99 -16.72
CA TYR A 161 5.87 5.53 -17.14
C TYR A 161 5.78 4.03 -17.50
N VAL A 162 6.79 3.25 -17.10
CA VAL A 162 6.81 1.79 -17.24
C VAL A 162 6.68 1.19 -15.85
N ASN A 163 5.57 0.50 -15.62
CA ASN A 163 5.17 0.01 -14.30
C ASN A 163 5.04 -1.52 -14.33
N PRO A 164 6.16 -2.27 -14.21
CA PRO A 164 6.13 -3.73 -14.17
C PRO A 164 5.22 -4.25 -13.07
N VAL A 165 4.53 -5.34 -13.36
CA VAL A 165 3.68 -6.04 -12.39
C VAL A 165 4.52 -7.11 -11.70
N SER A 166 4.54 -7.11 -10.37
CA SER A 166 5.02 -8.23 -9.56
C SER A 166 3.89 -8.83 -8.76
N CYS A 167 3.86 -10.15 -8.63
CA CYS A 167 2.78 -10.89 -7.99
C CYS A 167 3.31 -11.92 -6.99
N GLY A 168 2.49 -12.25 -6.01
CA GLY A 168 2.64 -13.44 -5.19
C GLY A 168 1.31 -14.14 -4.94
N THR A 169 1.37 -15.43 -4.63
CA THR A 169 0.18 -16.27 -4.41
C THR A 169 0.15 -16.76 -2.96
N VAL A 170 -1.05 -16.79 -2.38
CA VAL A 170 -1.27 -17.21 -1.00
C VAL A 170 -2.61 -17.94 -0.88
N GLN A 171 -2.64 -19.01 -0.07
CA GLN A 171 -3.86 -19.76 0.17
C GLN A 171 -4.65 -19.14 1.33
N LEU A 172 -5.91 -18.78 1.08
CA LEU A 172 -6.83 -18.21 2.06
C LEU A 172 -8.07 -19.11 2.23
N PHE A 173 -8.70 -18.99 3.39
CA PHE A 173 -9.93 -19.69 3.77
C PHE A 173 -11.09 -18.72 3.83
N ALA A 174 -12.23 -19.12 3.25
CA ALA A 174 -13.41 -18.30 3.18
C ALA A 174 -13.86 -17.81 4.57
N GLY A 175 -14.21 -16.53 4.67
CA GLY A 175 -14.75 -15.90 5.87
C GLY A 175 -13.70 -15.40 6.86
N GLU A 176 -12.45 -15.84 6.75
CA GLU A 176 -11.34 -15.42 7.59
C GLU A 176 -10.82 -14.03 7.22
N PHE A 177 -10.26 -13.33 8.21
CA PHE A 177 -9.72 -11.98 8.07
C PHE A 177 -8.19 -12.01 8.11
N TYR A 178 -7.58 -11.62 7.00
CA TYR A 178 -6.14 -11.65 6.81
C TYR A 178 -5.56 -10.25 6.88
N PRO A 179 -4.63 -9.96 7.81
CA PRO A 179 -3.86 -8.73 7.79
C PRO A 179 -3.27 -8.47 6.40
N ILE A 180 -3.49 -7.28 5.86
CA ILE A 180 -2.90 -6.80 4.61
C ILE A 180 -2.16 -5.50 4.90
N ARG A 181 -0.95 -5.39 4.34
CA ARG A 181 -0.15 -4.17 4.36
C ARG A 181 0.47 -3.97 2.98
N SER A 182 0.37 -2.78 2.41
CA SER A 182 1.10 -2.40 1.20
C SER A 182 1.80 -1.07 1.46
N VAL A 183 3.06 -0.99 1.06
CA VAL A 183 3.89 0.20 1.23
C VAL A 183 4.32 0.68 -0.14
N PHE A 184 3.65 1.73 -0.60
CA PHE A 184 3.94 2.41 -1.84
C PHE A 184 4.78 3.66 -1.58
N GLY A 185 5.92 3.77 -2.26
CA GLY A 185 6.82 4.91 -2.20
C GLY A 185 6.94 5.61 -3.55
N ASN A 186 6.90 6.93 -3.49
CA ASN A 186 7.20 7.84 -4.58
C ASN A 186 8.35 8.76 -4.17
N GLY A 187 9.40 8.82 -4.98
CA GLY A 187 10.61 9.61 -4.78
C GLY A 187 10.93 10.58 -5.91
N ASP A 188 10.06 10.66 -6.93
CA ASP A 188 10.10 11.69 -7.98
C ASP A 188 8.67 12.19 -8.27
N ALA A 189 8.52 13.32 -8.96
CA ALA A 189 7.22 13.98 -9.15
C ALA A 189 6.12 13.08 -9.74
N VAL A 190 6.42 12.32 -10.79
CA VAL A 190 5.43 11.44 -11.41
C VAL A 190 5.38 10.10 -10.68
N SER A 191 4.17 9.60 -10.48
CA SER A 191 3.91 8.38 -9.74
C SER A 191 2.65 7.66 -10.22
N ALA A 192 2.57 6.37 -9.96
CA ALA A 192 1.42 5.53 -10.26
C ALA A 192 1.41 4.38 -9.26
N PHE A 193 0.22 3.86 -8.96
CA PHE A 193 0.10 2.74 -8.06
C PHE A 193 -1.09 1.89 -8.45
N ASN A 194 -0.92 0.58 -8.41
CA ASN A 194 -2.01 -0.36 -8.54
C ASN A 194 -1.68 -1.60 -7.73
N LEU A 195 -2.46 -1.88 -6.70
CA LEU A 195 -2.46 -3.16 -5.99
C LEU A 195 -3.79 -3.85 -6.31
N THR A 196 -3.71 -5.08 -6.78
CA THR A 196 -4.89 -5.87 -7.13
C THR A 196 -4.91 -7.19 -6.37
N ILE A 197 -6.12 -7.62 -5.99
CA ILE A 197 -6.39 -8.91 -5.37
C ILE A 197 -7.24 -9.72 -6.33
N GLN A 198 -6.79 -10.93 -6.66
CA GLN A 198 -7.56 -11.88 -7.47
C GLN A 198 -7.95 -13.08 -6.63
N ALA A 199 -9.24 -13.22 -6.34
CA ALA A 199 -9.80 -14.40 -5.70
C ALA A 199 -9.89 -15.61 -6.66
N PRO A 200 -9.96 -16.85 -6.15
CA PRO A 200 -10.15 -18.04 -6.97
C PRO A 200 -11.36 -17.92 -7.91
N GLY A 201 -11.11 -17.97 -9.21
CA GLY A 201 -12.16 -17.88 -10.24
C GLY A 201 -12.76 -16.48 -10.45
N ALA A 202 -12.21 -15.46 -9.79
CA ALA A 202 -12.63 -14.07 -9.94
C ALA A 202 -11.67 -13.29 -10.86
N VAL A 203 -12.11 -12.09 -11.25
CA VAL A 203 -11.27 -11.08 -11.89
C VAL A 203 -10.36 -10.42 -10.85
N SER A 204 -9.26 -9.84 -11.31
CA SER A 204 -8.36 -9.07 -10.45
C SER A 204 -8.95 -7.68 -10.18
N GLU A 205 -9.02 -7.25 -8.92
CA GLU A 205 -9.67 -5.99 -8.53
C GLU A 205 -8.77 -5.14 -7.62
N ASN A 206 -8.78 -3.83 -7.84
CA ASN A 206 -8.14 -2.81 -6.99
C ASN A 206 -9.17 -1.96 -6.22
N ASP A 207 -10.45 -2.23 -6.41
CA ASP A 207 -11.54 -1.75 -5.56
C ASP A 207 -12.15 -2.98 -4.89
N ASN A 208 -11.86 -3.16 -3.61
CA ASN A 208 -12.24 -4.35 -2.85
C ASN A 208 -13.34 -4.04 -1.82
N ALA A 209 -14.30 -3.20 -2.21
CA ALA A 209 -15.43 -2.82 -1.36
C ALA A 209 -16.17 -4.03 -0.77
N GLY A 210 -16.37 -4.01 0.55
CA GLY A 210 -17.00 -5.10 1.29
C GLY A 210 -16.05 -6.21 1.76
N TYR A 211 -14.82 -6.25 1.23
CA TYR A 211 -13.80 -7.24 1.61
C TYR A 211 -12.65 -6.65 2.41
N LEU A 212 -12.44 -5.33 2.40
CA LEU A 212 -11.45 -4.66 3.25
C LEU A 212 -12.04 -4.19 4.57
N TYR A 213 -11.25 -4.21 5.64
CA TYR A 213 -11.64 -3.80 7.00
C TYR A 213 -10.47 -3.08 7.70
N PRO A 214 -10.72 -2.05 8.52
CA PRO A 214 -9.64 -1.22 9.05
C PRO A 214 -8.89 -1.94 10.17
N VAL A 215 -7.65 -1.54 10.45
CA VAL A 215 -6.85 -2.12 11.56
C VAL A 215 -7.55 -1.97 12.92
N SER A 216 -8.44 -1.01 13.08
CA SER A 216 -9.27 -0.86 14.29
C SER A 216 -10.23 -2.02 14.55
N CYS A 217 -10.43 -2.92 13.58
CA CYS A 217 -11.18 -4.16 13.73
C CYS A 217 -10.38 -5.31 14.35
N ARG A 218 -9.14 -5.07 14.79
CA ARG A 218 -8.32 -6.08 15.48
C ARG A 218 -8.92 -6.48 16.84
N LEU A 219 -8.53 -7.66 17.32
CA LEU A 219 -8.93 -8.22 18.62
C LEU A 219 -8.27 -7.48 19.80
#